data_AF-A0A7Y5UTV1-F1
#
_entry.id   AF-A0A7Y5UTV1-F1
#
_cell.length_a   1.000
_cell.length_b   1.000
_cell.length_c   1.000
_cell.angle_alpha   90.00
_cell.angle_beta   90.00
_cell.angle_gamma   90.00
#
_symmetry.space_group_name_H-M   'P 1'
#
loop_
_entity.id
_entity.type
_entity.pdbx_description
1 polymer ?
#
loop_
_entity_poly.entity_id
_entity_poly.type
_entity_poly.pdbx_seq_one_letter_code
_entity_poly.pdbx_strand_id
1 'polypeptide(L)'
;MNPRQAFVTLSLLLAIAPLARSQVTVRVSVDSGGLQGNANTGPTVVSGDGRFVAFASNASNLVAGDTNGVTDVFVHDRLLATTERVSVSTAGLQGNFQSGVSGNSGFLEVLPPGLSISADGRFVVFESNATNLVAGDTNARTDIFLRDRQLGTTERVSLKAGGSQCGSDCFRPSVSDDGRFITFQSGDNSIVVGDITGFDVFVRDRSIPSTFKVSLGNGGIQGNNDSEPFAGPGAISNDGRYVVFRSLCSNFVAGDTNATWDAFVHDRTLLVTTRASVSNAGAQGNSGNGGVDGARMSADGRYVAFASQATNLVPGDVNGFSDVFVRDLVAGTTVCASLDSSGVPAANGVVSVPFISADGRFVAFDSASSVLVSGDANGRRDAFLRDLSTGVIRIASRSSAGVASSQDSYAGSLSSDGRFVAFWSLGSTLVAGDTNARWDAFVHDRGSNSAISYCTAGTSTNGCTATMGAVGTPSASAGAGFTLFASNVEGQKSGLIFYGLDNAGFTPVAWGTGSSFLCVKSPTQRSTATNSGGTANACDGTLALDWNTLATNPTVLGFPFTAGQQVFAQAWYRDPPSPKSTALSNAVEFVVEP
;
A
#
# COMPACT_ATOMS: atom_id res chain seq x y z
N MET A 1 -49.03 50.53 -2.58
CA MET A 1 -47.64 50.80 -2.20
C MET A 1 -47.32 49.94 -0.99
N ASN A 2 -46.45 48.95 -1.17
CA ASN A 2 -45.98 48.00 -0.15
C ASN A 2 -44.77 48.59 0.59
N PRO A 3 -44.50 48.15 1.83
CA PRO A 3 -43.28 47.37 2.00
C PRO A 3 -43.47 46.14 2.90
N ARG A 4 -43.00 44.99 2.40
CA ARG A 4 -42.78 43.79 3.20
C ARG A 4 -41.42 43.93 3.90
N GLN A 5 -41.39 43.82 5.22
CA GLN A 5 -40.16 43.66 5.99
C GLN A 5 -39.63 42.24 5.78
N ALA A 6 -38.44 42.12 5.19
CA ALA A 6 -37.70 40.87 5.14
C ALA A 6 -36.74 40.82 6.33
N PHE A 7 -36.96 39.88 7.24
CA PHE A 7 -35.94 39.47 8.21
C PHE A 7 -34.88 38.67 7.46
N VAL A 8 -33.68 39.24 7.31
CA VAL A 8 -32.50 38.51 6.86
C VAL A 8 -31.85 37.90 8.10
N THR A 9 -32.00 36.59 8.27
CA THR A 9 -31.17 35.80 9.19
C THR A 9 -29.76 35.76 8.63
N LEU A 10 -28.83 36.44 9.29
CA LEU A 10 -27.40 36.36 8.99
C LEU A 10 -26.85 35.05 9.57
N SER A 11 -26.97 33.95 8.82
CA SER A 11 -26.28 32.71 9.14
C SER A 11 -24.80 32.86 8.76
N LEU A 12 -23.96 33.19 9.74
CA LEU A 12 -22.51 33.14 9.60
C LEU A 12 -22.08 31.66 9.56
N LEU A 13 -22.05 31.05 8.37
CA LEU A 13 -21.32 29.79 8.17
C LEU A 13 -19.82 30.12 8.22
N LEU A 14 -19.18 29.87 9.36
CA LEU A 14 -17.74 29.63 9.38
C LEU A 14 -17.50 28.33 8.59
N ALA A 15 -17.10 28.45 7.33
CA ALA A 15 -16.54 27.32 6.60
C ALA A 15 -15.20 26.98 7.24
N ILE A 16 -15.20 26.00 8.15
CA ILE A 16 -13.98 25.35 8.61
C ILE A 16 -13.46 24.56 7.40
N ALA A 17 -12.45 25.09 6.72
CA ALA A 17 -11.71 24.34 5.71
C ALA A 17 -11.19 23.04 6.36
N PRO A 18 -11.37 21.85 5.76
CA PRO A 18 -10.76 20.64 6.29
C PRO A 18 -9.24 20.81 6.19
N LEU A 19 -8.55 20.85 7.34
CA LEU A 19 -7.08 20.93 7.35
C LEU A 19 -6.50 19.77 6.52
N ALA A 20 -5.42 20.03 5.79
CA ALA A 20 -4.57 18.98 5.25
C ALA A 20 -4.27 17.98 6.38
N ARG A 21 -4.56 16.70 6.16
CA ARG A 21 -4.40 15.71 7.23
C ARG A 21 -2.91 15.55 7.48
N SER A 22 -2.46 15.97 8.67
CA SER A 22 -1.10 15.74 9.14
C SER A 22 -0.72 14.27 8.96
N GLN A 23 0.57 13.99 8.82
CA GLN A 23 1.07 12.63 9.03
C GLN A 23 0.73 12.20 10.45
N VAL A 24 0.17 11.01 10.61
CA VAL A 24 -0.23 10.48 11.91
C VAL A 24 0.15 9.00 11.99
N THR A 25 0.80 8.63 13.08
CA THR A 25 0.99 7.24 13.46
C THR A 25 0.04 6.89 14.59
N VAL A 26 -0.70 5.79 14.43
CA VAL A 26 -1.64 5.28 15.43
C VAL A 26 -1.33 3.82 15.74
N ARG A 27 -1.50 3.43 17.00
CA ARG A 27 -1.54 2.02 17.38
C ARG A 27 -2.92 1.45 17.05
N VAL A 28 -2.94 0.24 16.49
CA VAL A 28 -4.18 -0.49 16.14
C VAL A 28 -4.35 -1.78 16.95
N SER A 29 -3.31 -2.26 17.65
CA SER A 29 -3.39 -3.28 18.70
C SER A 29 -3.99 -2.72 20.00
N VAL A 30 -5.20 -2.18 19.90
CA VAL A 30 -5.97 -1.61 21.02
C VAL A 30 -7.35 -2.28 21.11
N ASP A 31 -7.96 -2.24 22.29
CA ASP A 31 -9.38 -2.57 22.43
C ASP A 31 -10.29 -1.44 21.90
N SER A 32 -11.61 -1.67 21.88
CA SER A 32 -12.60 -0.65 21.45
C SER A 32 -12.72 0.56 22.38
N GLY A 33 -12.04 0.55 23.54
CA GLY A 33 -11.88 1.70 24.45
C GLY A 33 -10.56 2.45 24.25
N GLY A 34 -9.70 1.98 23.33
CA GLY A 34 -8.38 2.55 23.06
C GLY A 34 -7.28 2.07 24.01
N LEU A 35 -7.54 1.08 24.87
CA LEU A 35 -6.52 0.50 25.74
C LEU A 35 -5.60 -0.42 24.93
N GLN A 36 -4.29 -0.29 25.12
CA GLN A 36 -3.31 -1.14 24.45
C GLN A 36 -3.46 -2.63 24.81
N GLY A 37 -3.13 -3.50 23.86
CA GLY A 37 -2.95 -4.93 24.10
C GLY A 37 -1.92 -5.21 25.19
N ASN A 38 -2.17 -6.26 25.98
CA ASN A 38 -1.32 -6.67 27.10
C ASN A 38 -0.25 -7.72 26.75
N ALA A 39 -0.12 -8.09 25.48
CA ALA A 39 0.85 -9.07 25.00
C ALA A 39 1.32 -8.74 23.57
N ASN A 40 2.26 -9.54 23.06
CA ASN A 40 2.83 -9.34 21.73
C ASN A 40 1.77 -9.43 20.62
N THR A 41 1.90 -8.54 19.64
CA THR A 41 1.20 -8.53 18.37
C THR A 41 2.19 -8.78 17.25
N GLY A 42 1.76 -9.55 16.24
CA GLY A 42 2.60 -9.96 15.12
C GLY A 42 2.32 -9.19 13.83
N PRO A 43 2.49 -9.85 12.67
CA PRO A 43 2.32 -9.24 11.38
C PRO A 43 0.96 -8.59 11.22
N THR A 44 0.97 -7.40 10.62
CA THR A 44 -0.18 -6.52 10.51
C THR A 44 -0.45 -6.22 9.04
N VAL A 45 -1.69 -6.36 8.61
CA VAL A 45 -2.14 -6.07 7.24
C VAL A 45 -3.29 -5.07 7.26
N VAL A 46 -3.35 -4.20 6.27
CA VAL A 46 -4.36 -3.14 6.12
C VAL A 46 -5.18 -3.36 4.84
N SER A 47 -6.47 -3.02 4.90
CA SER A 47 -7.39 -3.02 3.75
C SER A 47 -7.00 -1.96 2.71
N GLY A 48 -7.56 -2.08 1.50
CA GLY A 48 -7.23 -1.24 0.34
C GLY A 48 -7.54 0.24 0.57
N ASP A 49 -8.59 0.55 1.32
CA ASP A 49 -8.95 1.91 1.74
C ASP A 49 -8.23 2.39 3.01
N GLY A 50 -7.45 1.52 3.65
CA GLY A 50 -6.79 1.83 4.90
C GLY A 50 -7.64 1.68 6.16
N ARG A 51 -8.94 1.38 6.06
CA ARG A 51 -9.87 1.46 7.20
C ARG A 51 -9.71 0.31 8.16
N PHE A 52 -9.61 -0.91 7.65
CA PHE A 52 -9.57 -2.13 8.45
C PHE A 52 -8.15 -2.65 8.54
N VAL A 53 -7.73 -3.00 9.75
CA VAL A 53 -6.38 -3.52 10.01
C VAL A 53 -6.49 -4.87 10.69
N ALA A 54 -6.05 -5.92 10.02
CA ALA A 54 -6.02 -7.27 10.58
C ALA A 54 -4.64 -7.61 11.13
N PHE A 55 -4.60 -8.25 12.30
CA PHE A 55 -3.36 -8.64 12.97
C PHE A 55 -3.59 -9.85 13.88
N ALA A 56 -2.51 -10.59 14.14
CA ALA A 56 -2.50 -11.70 15.11
C ALA A 56 -1.93 -11.22 16.44
N SER A 57 -2.56 -11.56 17.57
CA SER A 57 -2.12 -11.11 18.89
C SER A 57 -2.33 -12.17 19.97
N ASN A 58 -1.42 -12.21 20.95
CA ASN A 58 -1.56 -12.98 22.18
C ASN A 58 -2.34 -12.23 23.28
N ALA A 59 -2.79 -11.00 22.98
CA ALA A 59 -3.35 -10.12 23.99
C ALA A 59 -4.78 -10.55 24.37
N SER A 60 -4.98 -10.86 25.66
CA SER A 60 -6.27 -11.33 26.19
C SER A 60 -7.28 -10.21 26.44
N ASN A 61 -6.91 -8.96 26.16
CA ASN A 61 -7.68 -7.77 26.53
C ASN A 61 -8.13 -6.92 25.33
N LEU A 62 -7.91 -7.36 24.09
CA LEU A 62 -8.33 -6.62 22.90
C LEU A 62 -9.85 -6.68 22.68
N VAL A 63 -10.49 -7.75 23.14
CA VAL A 63 -11.94 -7.92 23.13
C VAL A 63 -12.41 -8.56 24.44
N ALA A 64 -13.65 -8.27 24.84
CA ALA A 64 -14.25 -8.94 25.99
C ALA A 64 -14.45 -10.44 25.71
N GLY A 65 -14.17 -11.28 26.71
CA GLY A 65 -14.39 -12.72 26.61
C GLY A 65 -13.29 -13.49 25.86
N ASP A 66 -12.17 -12.84 25.53
CA ASP A 66 -10.98 -13.58 25.11
C ASP A 66 -10.36 -14.33 26.31
N THR A 67 -10.49 -15.65 26.27
CA THR A 67 -10.24 -16.53 27.43
C THR A 67 -9.54 -17.83 27.05
N ASN A 68 -9.23 -18.05 25.78
CA ASN A 68 -8.60 -19.28 25.30
C ASN A 68 -7.08 -19.31 25.58
N GLY A 69 -6.46 -18.16 25.86
CA GLY A 69 -5.04 -18.06 26.18
C GLY A 69 -4.11 -18.40 25.00
N VAL A 70 -4.60 -18.30 23.77
CA VAL A 70 -3.84 -18.58 22.55
C VAL A 70 -3.80 -17.34 21.65
N THR A 71 -2.96 -17.36 20.60
CA THR A 71 -2.98 -16.30 19.60
C THR A 71 -4.29 -16.33 18.83
N ASP A 72 -4.93 -15.17 18.73
CA ASP A 72 -6.14 -14.94 17.95
C ASP A 72 -5.91 -13.91 16.84
N VAL A 73 -6.81 -13.90 15.85
CA VAL A 73 -6.81 -12.93 14.75
C VAL A 73 -7.86 -11.87 15.05
N PHE A 74 -7.46 -10.61 14.95
CA PHE A 74 -8.29 -9.45 15.22
C PHE A 74 -8.37 -8.54 14.00
N VAL A 75 -9.45 -7.75 13.92
CA VAL A 75 -9.57 -6.63 13.01
C VAL A 75 -9.90 -5.37 13.81
N HIS A 76 -9.11 -4.32 13.61
CA HIS A 76 -9.41 -2.98 14.10
C HIS A 76 -9.99 -2.12 12.98
N ASP A 77 -11.19 -1.59 13.18
CA ASP A 77 -11.81 -0.58 12.31
C ASP A 77 -11.35 0.81 12.77
N ARG A 78 -10.46 1.43 12.00
CA ARG A 78 -9.88 2.74 12.32
C ARG A 78 -10.89 3.89 12.25
N LEU A 79 -12.00 3.72 11.53
CA LEU A 79 -13.05 4.74 11.44
C LEU A 79 -13.95 4.72 12.67
N LEU A 80 -14.33 3.51 13.10
CA LEU A 80 -15.23 3.32 14.24
C LEU A 80 -14.50 3.16 15.57
N ALA A 81 -13.18 3.00 15.55
CA ALA A 81 -12.33 2.70 16.70
C ALA A 81 -12.79 1.43 17.44
N THR A 82 -13.22 0.41 16.70
CA THR A 82 -13.68 -0.86 17.25
C THR A 82 -12.73 -1.98 16.88
N THR A 83 -12.44 -2.86 17.85
CA THR A 83 -11.68 -4.08 17.64
C THR A 83 -12.57 -5.29 17.82
N GLU A 84 -12.51 -6.22 16.88
CA GLU A 84 -13.22 -7.49 16.93
C GLU A 84 -12.28 -8.67 16.69
N ARG A 85 -12.61 -9.83 17.26
CA ARG A 85 -11.93 -11.09 16.97
C ARG A 85 -12.59 -11.78 15.79
N VAL A 86 -11.81 -12.12 14.78
CA VAL A 86 -12.29 -12.78 13.56
C VAL A 86 -11.98 -14.27 13.51
N SER A 87 -11.07 -14.78 14.35
CA SER A 87 -10.83 -16.21 14.60
C SER A 87 -11.94 -16.84 15.47
N VAL A 88 -13.19 -16.70 15.02
CA VAL A 88 -14.39 -17.23 15.68
C VAL A 88 -15.18 -18.11 14.73
N SER A 89 -15.97 -19.03 15.27
CA SER A 89 -16.95 -19.79 14.48
C SER A 89 -18.10 -18.91 13.98
N THR A 90 -18.96 -19.43 13.10
CA THR A 90 -20.20 -18.74 12.70
C THR A 90 -21.11 -18.39 13.89
N ALA A 91 -21.05 -19.17 14.98
CA ALA A 91 -21.79 -18.88 16.21
C ALA A 91 -21.08 -17.86 17.14
N GLY A 92 -19.93 -17.31 16.72
CA GLY A 92 -19.14 -16.36 17.51
C GLY A 92 -18.28 -17.00 18.61
N LEU A 93 -18.12 -18.33 18.61
CA LEU A 93 -17.26 -19.02 19.58
C LEU A 93 -15.79 -18.86 19.19
N GLN A 94 -14.93 -18.52 20.14
CA GLN A 94 -13.49 -18.44 19.92
C GLN A 94 -12.87 -19.78 19.53
N GLY A 95 -11.83 -19.73 18.71
CA GLY A 95 -10.98 -20.89 18.42
C GLY A 95 -10.38 -21.49 19.70
N ASN A 96 -10.28 -22.81 19.76
CA ASN A 96 -9.66 -23.54 20.87
C ASN A 96 -8.13 -23.71 20.75
N PHE A 97 -7.55 -23.32 19.61
CA PHE A 97 -6.10 -23.31 19.36
C PHE A 97 -5.70 -22.06 18.58
N GLN A 98 -4.38 -21.85 18.46
CA GLN A 98 -3.76 -20.72 17.77
C GLN A 98 -4.31 -20.46 16.37
N SER A 99 -4.48 -19.18 16.05
CA SER A 99 -4.81 -18.67 14.72
C SER A 99 -3.87 -17.53 14.30
N GLY A 100 -3.68 -17.34 12.98
CA GLY A 100 -2.97 -16.19 12.41
C GLY A 100 -1.45 -16.26 12.42
N VAL A 101 -0.86 -17.40 12.80
CA VAL A 101 0.60 -17.60 12.89
C VAL A 101 1.06 -18.64 11.88
N SER A 102 1.98 -18.26 11.00
CA SER A 102 2.47 -19.17 9.97
C SER A 102 3.37 -20.27 10.53
N GLY A 103 3.16 -21.52 10.12
CA GLY A 103 4.06 -22.65 10.37
C GLY A 103 4.19 -23.09 11.85
N ASN A 104 3.21 -22.77 12.69
CA ASN A 104 3.12 -23.21 14.09
C ASN A 104 4.35 -22.91 14.98
N SER A 105 5.10 -21.85 14.66
CA SER A 105 6.36 -21.50 15.32
C SER A 105 6.19 -20.94 16.74
N GLY A 106 4.99 -20.46 17.11
CA GLY A 106 4.72 -19.77 18.37
C GLY A 106 5.38 -18.39 18.52
N PHE A 107 6.14 -17.92 17.53
CA PHE A 107 6.81 -16.62 17.53
C PHE A 107 6.16 -15.66 16.52
N LEU A 108 5.52 -14.60 17.02
CA LEU A 108 4.84 -13.59 16.21
C LEU A 108 5.78 -12.58 15.53
N GLU A 109 7.07 -12.56 15.88
CA GLU A 109 7.86 -11.33 15.75
C GLU A 109 8.56 -11.18 14.38
N VAL A 110 8.82 -12.28 13.65
CA VAL A 110 9.70 -12.30 12.46
C VAL A 110 9.12 -13.13 11.30
N LEU A 111 7.84 -13.52 11.36
CA LEU A 111 7.25 -14.42 10.36
C LEU A 111 6.33 -13.70 9.39
N PRO A 112 6.15 -14.21 8.16
CA PRO A 112 5.15 -13.67 7.25
C PRO A 112 3.74 -13.83 7.85
N PRO A 113 2.78 -12.94 7.52
CA PRO A 113 1.44 -12.96 8.11
C PRO A 113 0.70 -14.24 7.75
N GLY A 114 0.27 -15.03 8.75
CA GLY A 114 -0.63 -16.17 8.57
C GLY A 114 -2.08 -15.75 8.30
N LEU A 115 -2.30 -14.59 7.70
CA LEU A 115 -3.59 -13.94 7.48
C LEU A 115 -3.54 -12.97 6.30
N SER A 116 -4.70 -12.69 5.69
CA SER A 116 -4.88 -11.65 4.67
C SER A 116 -6.29 -11.07 4.75
N ILE A 117 -6.47 -9.83 4.27
CA ILE A 117 -7.74 -9.11 4.25
C ILE A 117 -8.05 -8.60 2.83
N SER A 118 -9.32 -8.61 2.42
CA SER A 118 -9.77 -8.02 1.14
C SER A 118 -9.69 -6.49 1.16
N ALA A 119 -9.67 -5.86 -0.03
CA ALA A 119 -9.55 -4.39 -0.14
C ALA A 119 -10.65 -3.61 0.58
N ASP A 120 -11.88 -4.13 0.62
CA ASP A 120 -13.02 -3.55 1.34
C ASP A 120 -13.05 -3.92 2.84
N GLY A 121 -12.12 -4.77 3.28
CA GLY A 121 -12.03 -5.29 4.62
C GLY A 121 -13.06 -6.36 4.97
N ARG A 122 -13.93 -6.81 4.06
CA ARG A 122 -15.01 -7.75 4.36
C ARG A 122 -14.53 -9.17 4.64
N PHE A 123 -13.59 -9.66 3.85
CA PHE A 123 -13.11 -11.03 3.92
C PHE A 123 -11.76 -11.07 4.61
N VAL A 124 -11.65 -11.85 5.67
CA VAL A 124 -10.37 -12.15 6.33
C VAL A 124 -10.11 -13.63 6.20
N VAL A 125 -8.98 -13.99 5.57
CA VAL A 125 -8.49 -15.37 5.55
C VAL A 125 -7.36 -15.53 6.55
N PHE A 126 -7.31 -16.66 7.23
CA PHE A 126 -6.30 -16.92 8.25
C PHE A 126 -6.00 -18.40 8.43
N GLU A 127 -4.78 -18.70 8.83
CA GLU A 127 -4.35 -20.02 9.28
C GLU A 127 -4.91 -20.30 10.68
N SER A 128 -5.38 -21.52 10.95
CA SER A 128 -5.76 -21.92 12.31
C SER A 128 -5.56 -23.40 12.57
N ASN A 129 -5.17 -23.70 13.80
CA ASN A 129 -5.13 -25.06 14.36
C ASN A 129 -6.44 -25.41 15.10
N ALA A 130 -7.40 -24.49 15.14
CA ALA A 130 -8.61 -24.63 15.94
C ALA A 130 -9.60 -25.61 15.31
N THR A 131 -9.93 -26.67 16.05
CA THR A 131 -10.83 -27.74 15.59
C THR A 131 -12.32 -27.38 15.70
N ASN A 132 -12.64 -26.19 16.22
CA ASN A 132 -14.00 -25.77 16.56
C ASN A 132 -14.49 -24.53 15.78
N LEU A 133 -13.74 -24.05 14.78
CA LEU A 133 -14.17 -22.90 13.97
C LEU A 133 -15.30 -23.27 12.99
N VAL A 134 -15.31 -24.50 12.49
CA VAL A 134 -16.36 -25.03 11.62
C VAL A 134 -16.73 -26.45 12.05
N ALA A 135 -17.96 -26.87 11.75
CA ALA A 135 -18.36 -28.25 11.95
C ALA A 135 -17.61 -29.18 10.98
N GLY A 136 -17.21 -30.35 11.45
CA GLY A 136 -16.56 -31.36 10.60
C GLY A 136 -15.07 -31.10 10.31
N ASP A 137 -14.44 -30.19 11.04
CA ASP A 137 -12.99 -30.19 11.14
C ASP A 137 -12.51 -31.36 12.00
N THR A 138 -11.86 -32.34 11.36
CA THR A 138 -11.52 -33.63 11.98
C THR A 138 -10.11 -34.11 11.66
N ASN A 139 -9.32 -33.33 10.91
CA ASN A 139 -7.98 -33.73 10.49
C ASN A 139 -6.89 -33.41 11.54
N ALA A 140 -7.18 -32.56 12.53
CA ALA A 140 -6.21 -32.05 13.50
C ALA A 140 -4.96 -31.42 12.84
N ARG A 141 -5.16 -30.75 11.70
CA ARG A 141 -4.14 -30.05 10.92
C ARG A 141 -4.33 -28.54 11.01
N THR A 142 -3.30 -27.80 10.60
CA THR A 142 -3.48 -26.38 10.29
C THR A 142 -4.31 -26.26 9.02
N ASP A 143 -5.43 -25.55 9.12
CA ASP A 143 -6.36 -25.29 8.02
C ASP A 143 -6.44 -23.79 7.73
N ILE A 144 -6.91 -23.45 6.53
CA ILE A 144 -7.21 -22.07 6.14
C ILE A 144 -8.70 -21.83 6.27
N PHE A 145 -9.05 -20.78 7.02
CA PHE A 145 -10.41 -20.34 7.23
C PHE A 145 -10.64 -18.96 6.61
N LEU A 146 -11.86 -18.71 6.16
CA LEU A 146 -12.34 -17.42 5.70
C LEU A 146 -13.46 -16.96 6.63
N ARG A 147 -13.31 -15.75 7.19
CA ARG A 147 -14.35 -15.01 7.88
C ARG A 147 -14.95 -13.98 6.94
N ASP A 148 -16.25 -14.10 6.68
CA ASP A 148 -17.05 -13.02 6.10
C ASP A 148 -17.57 -12.15 7.25
N ARG A 149 -16.99 -10.95 7.40
CA ARG A 149 -17.33 -10.03 8.48
C ARG A 149 -18.71 -9.41 8.34
N GLN A 150 -19.22 -9.33 7.11
CA GLN A 150 -20.55 -8.77 6.86
C GLN A 150 -21.65 -9.78 7.16
N LEU A 151 -21.45 -11.05 6.78
CA LEU A 151 -22.42 -12.12 7.05
C LEU A 151 -22.23 -12.79 8.42
N GLY A 152 -21.09 -12.59 9.07
CA GLY A 152 -20.77 -13.21 10.34
C GLY A 152 -20.50 -14.72 10.22
N THR A 153 -20.11 -15.20 9.05
CA THR A 153 -19.89 -16.63 8.78
C THR A 153 -18.41 -16.98 8.70
N THR A 154 -18.05 -18.16 9.20
CA THR A 154 -16.71 -18.74 9.07
C THR A 154 -16.79 -20.05 8.30
N GLU A 155 -15.95 -20.20 7.28
CA GLU A 155 -15.85 -21.42 6.48
C GLU A 155 -14.39 -21.85 6.29
N ARG A 156 -14.16 -23.15 6.12
CA ARG A 156 -12.85 -23.69 5.75
C ARG A 156 -12.68 -23.63 4.23
N VAL A 157 -11.58 -23.06 3.78
CA VAL A 157 -11.24 -22.89 2.35
C VAL A 157 -10.08 -23.77 1.89
N SER A 158 -9.31 -24.37 2.82
CA SER A 158 -8.35 -25.46 2.56
C SER A 158 -9.06 -26.79 2.28
N LEU A 159 -9.62 -26.91 1.08
CA LEU A 159 -10.33 -28.10 0.63
C LEU A 159 -9.65 -28.71 -0.59
N LYS A 160 -9.74 -30.03 -0.72
CA LYS A 160 -9.44 -30.75 -1.96
C LYS A 160 -10.40 -30.34 -3.07
N ALA A 161 -10.06 -30.63 -4.32
CA ALA A 161 -10.92 -30.33 -5.47
C ALA A 161 -12.33 -30.94 -5.33
N GLY A 162 -12.44 -32.13 -4.71
CA GLY A 162 -13.72 -32.78 -4.41
C GLY A 162 -14.48 -32.25 -3.18
N GLY A 163 -13.95 -31.23 -2.49
CA GLY A 163 -14.62 -30.56 -1.36
C GLY A 163 -14.37 -31.15 0.04
N SER A 164 -13.64 -32.26 0.16
CA SER A 164 -13.18 -32.76 1.47
C SER A 164 -11.99 -31.94 1.99
N GLN A 165 -11.77 -31.96 3.31
CA GLN A 165 -10.63 -31.28 3.94
C GLN A 165 -9.29 -31.83 3.44
N CYS A 166 -8.27 -30.98 3.39
CA CYS A 166 -6.89 -31.39 3.14
C CYS A 166 -6.41 -32.40 4.21
N GLY A 167 -5.57 -33.35 3.81
CA GLY A 167 -4.99 -34.39 4.66
C GLY A 167 -3.71 -33.97 5.39
N SER A 168 -3.05 -32.91 4.90
CA SER A 168 -1.86 -32.29 5.49
C SER A 168 -2.15 -30.82 5.83
N ASP A 169 -1.23 -30.20 6.57
CA ASP A 169 -1.32 -28.80 6.93
C ASP A 169 -1.37 -27.89 5.68
N CYS A 170 -2.14 -26.81 5.79
CA CYS A 170 -2.24 -25.76 4.79
C CYS A 170 -1.80 -24.43 5.40
N PHE A 171 -0.96 -23.69 4.67
CA PHE A 171 -0.33 -22.46 5.16
C PHE A 171 -0.43 -21.33 4.13
N ARG A 172 -0.05 -20.13 4.58
CA ARG A 172 0.22 -18.94 3.76
C ARG A 172 -0.96 -18.48 2.89
N PRO A 173 -2.09 -18.12 3.52
CA PRO A 173 -3.27 -17.72 2.77
C PRO A 173 -3.15 -16.30 2.21
N SER A 174 -3.78 -16.08 1.05
CA SER A 174 -4.12 -14.74 0.54
C SER A 174 -5.50 -14.79 -0.13
N VAL A 175 -6.18 -13.65 -0.19
CA VAL A 175 -7.56 -13.53 -0.68
C VAL A 175 -7.67 -12.44 -1.75
N SER A 176 -8.48 -12.67 -2.79
CA SER A 176 -8.85 -11.65 -3.78
C SER A 176 -9.81 -10.60 -3.21
N ASP A 177 -9.96 -9.45 -3.86
CA ASP A 177 -10.77 -8.34 -3.35
C ASP A 177 -12.24 -8.70 -3.14
N ASP A 178 -12.80 -9.49 -4.06
CA ASP A 178 -14.17 -9.99 -3.99
C ASP A 178 -14.33 -11.20 -3.05
N GLY A 179 -13.24 -11.65 -2.42
CA GLY A 179 -13.19 -12.82 -1.58
C GLY A 179 -13.31 -14.15 -2.30
N ARG A 180 -13.43 -14.18 -3.64
CA ARG A 180 -13.74 -15.40 -4.40
C ARG A 180 -12.58 -16.39 -4.44
N PHE A 181 -11.36 -15.89 -4.63
CA PHE A 181 -10.17 -16.71 -4.83
C PHE A 181 -9.28 -16.66 -3.60
N ILE A 182 -8.91 -17.83 -3.09
CA ILE A 182 -8.00 -17.96 -1.95
C ILE A 182 -6.80 -18.80 -2.38
N THR A 183 -5.60 -18.22 -2.30
CA THR A 183 -4.35 -18.97 -2.48
C THR A 183 -3.92 -19.60 -1.16
N PHE A 184 -3.35 -20.80 -1.21
CA PHE A 184 -2.70 -21.43 -0.06
C PHE A 184 -1.66 -22.45 -0.51
N GLN A 185 -0.76 -22.83 0.40
CA GLN A 185 0.22 -23.90 0.21
C GLN A 185 -0.25 -25.19 0.87
N SER A 186 0.08 -26.35 0.30
CA SER A 186 0.07 -27.60 1.05
C SER A 186 1.02 -28.63 0.45
N GLY A 187 1.48 -29.58 1.27
CA GLY A 187 2.17 -30.79 0.81
C GLY A 187 1.22 -31.98 0.62
N ASP A 188 -0.09 -31.76 0.68
CA ASP A 188 -1.10 -32.79 0.41
C ASP A 188 -1.23 -33.07 -1.10
N ASN A 189 -0.58 -34.14 -1.55
CA ASN A 189 -0.62 -34.63 -2.92
C ASN A 189 -1.98 -35.23 -3.36
N SER A 190 -3.02 -35.09 -2.53
CA SER A 190 -4.38 -35.52 -2.85
C SER A 190 -5.36 -34.35 -3.04
N ILE A 191 -4.90 -33.09 -2.96
CA ILE A 191 -5.74 -31.91 -3.21
C ILE A 191 -6.27 -31.90 -4.64
N VAL A 192 -5.42 -32.23 -5.62
CA VAL A 192 -5.80 -32.41 -7.03
C VAL A 192 -5.32 -33.78 -7.54
N VAL A 193 -6.04 -34.34 -8.50
CA VAL A 193 -5.66 -35.63 -9.11
C VAL A 193 -4.37 -35.46 -9.92
N GLY A 194 -3.43 -36.40 -9.75
CA GLY A 194 -2.17 -36.41 -10.49
C GLY A 194 -1.09 -35.51 -9.91
N ASP A 195 -1.24 -35.08 -8.66
CA ASP A 195 -0.19 -34.40 -7.92
C ASP A 195 0.84 -35.42 -7.36
N ILE A 196 2.12 -35.18 -7.59
CA ILE A 196 3.16 -36.22 -7.59
C ILE A 196 4.32 -35.99 -6.59
N THR A 197 4.08 -35.18 -5.54
CA THR A 197 4.95 -34.84 -4.38
C THR A 197 5.61 -33.45 -4.47
N GLY A 198 5.80 -32.86 -3.29
CA GLY A 198 6.33 -31.51 -3.07
C GLY A 198 5.34 -30.65 -2.28
N PHE A 199 5.80 -29.51 -1.79
CA PHE A 199 4.90 -28.42 -1.46
C PHE A 199 4.43 -27.73 -2.73
N ASP A 200 3.13 -27.45 -2.79
CA ASP A 200 2.50 -26.84 -3.95
C ASP A 200 1.60 -25.68 -3.59
N VAL A 201 1.36 -24.83 -4.59
CA VAL A 201 0.50 -23.66 -4.49
C VAL A 201 -0.84 -23.97 -5.12
N PHE A 202 -1.91 -23.71 -4.38
CA PHE A 202 -3.29 -23.96 -4.79
C PHE A 202 -4.11 -22.68 -4.73
N VAL A 203 -5.16 -22.63 -5.56
CA VAL A 203 -6.23 -21.63 -5.49
C VAL A 203 -7.56 -22.32 -5.31
N ARG A 204 -8.28 -21.97 -4.23
CA ARG A 204 -9.70 -22.27 -4.05
C ARG A 204 -10.53 -21.23 -4.77
N ASP A 205 -11.44 -21.65 -5.65
CA ASP A 205 -12.49 -20.78 -6.22
C ASP A 205 -13.81 -21.05 -5.47
N ARG A 206 -14.33 -20.04 -4.79
CA ARG A 206 -15.58 -20.15 -4.00
C ARG A 206 -16.85 -20.09 -4.86
N SER A 207 -16.79 -19.59 -6.09
CA SER A 207 -17.96 -19.55 -6.99
C SER A 207 -18.25 -20.91 -7.63
N ILE A 208 -17.19 -21.67 -7.90
CA ILE A 208 -17.22 -23.05 -8.39
C ILE A 208 -16.40 -23.88 -7.41
N PRO A 209 -16.97 -24.27 -6.24
CA PRO A 209 -16.25 -24.72 -5.04
C PRO A 209 -15.29 -25.90 -5.29
N SER A 210 -14.16 -25.59 -5.91
CA SER A 210 -13.12 -26.47 -6.40
C SER A 210 -11.75 -25.82 -6.16
N THR A 211 -10.72 -26.64 -6.14
CA THR A 211 -9.35 -26.26 -5.84
C THR A 211 -8.46 -26.63 -7.01
N PHE A 212 -7.63 -25.68 -7.44
CA PHE A 212 -6.77 -25.80 -8.61
C PHE A 212 -5.31 -25.60 -8.20
N LYS A 213 -4.41 -26.44 -8.71
CA LYS A 213 -2.97 -26.24 -8.57
C LYS A 213 -2.53 -25.12 -9.51
N VAL A 214 -1.72 -24.18 -9.01
CA VAL A 214 -1.19 -23.03 -9.79
C VAL A 214 0.33 -23.05 -9.90
N SER A 215 1.04 -23.85 -9.08
CA SER A 215 2.46 -24.16 -9.25
C SER A 215 2.67 -25.13 -10.43
N LEU A 216 2.40 -24.66 -11.64
CA LEU A 216 2.54 -25.40 -12.89
C LEU A 216 3.46 -24.65 -13.86
N GLY A 217 4.26 -25.38 -14.62
CA GLY A 217 4.99 -24.84 -15.76
C GLY A 217 4.07 -24.60 -16.96
N ASN A 218 4.62 -23.93 -17.98
CA ASN A 218 3.90 -23.65 -19.22
C ASN A 218 3.34 -24.93 -19.87
N GLY A 219 2.07 -24.91 -20.26
CA GLY A 219 1.39 -26.09 -20.81
C GLY A 219 0.94 -27.11 -19.75
N GLY A 220 0.89 -26.72 -18.47
CA GLY A 220 0.43 -27.57 -17.37
C GLY A 220 1.48 -28.57 -16.88
N ILE A 221 2.77 -28.30 -17.14
CA ILE A 221 3.88 -29.15 -16.71
C ILE A 221 3.92 -29.17 -15.17
N GLN A 222 3.95 -30.36 -14.58
CA GLN A 222 4.11 -30.50 -13.13
C GLN A 222 5.52 -30.09 -12.71
N GLY A 223 5.60 -29.35 -11.60
CA GLY A 223 6.88 -28.99 -10.99
C GLY A 223 7.70 -30.22 -10.59
N ASN A 224 9.02 -30.12 -10.69
CA ASN A 224 9.93 -31.18 -10.27
C ASN A 224 10.58 -30.93 -8.91
N ASN A 225 10.10 -29.93 -8.16
CA ASN A 225 10.59 -29.55 -6.84
C ASN A 225 9.52 -28.75 -6.05
N ASP A 226 9.87 -28.29 -4.86
CA ASP A 226 8.96 -27.54 -4.00
C ASP A 226 8.60 -26.15 -4.56
N SER A 227 7.35 -25.74 -4.32
CA SER A 227 6.79 -24.44 -4.65
C SER A 227 5.97 -23.90 -3.48
N GLU A 228 6.12 -22.61 -3.22
CA GLU A 228 5.53 -21.98 -2.04
C GLU A 228 4.92 -20.61 -2.41
N PRO A 229 3.67 -20.31 -2.03
CA PRO A 229 3.15 -18.95 -2.10
C PRO A 229 3.77 -18.13 -0.97
N PHE A 230 3.61 -16.82 -1.06
CA PHE A 230 3.98 -15.92 0.02
C PHE A 230 2.74 -15.59 0.86
N ALA A 231 2.86 -15.61 2.19
CA ALA A 231 1.71 -15.37 3.08
C ALA A 231 1.34 -13.88 3.12
N GLY A 232 0.04 -13.55 3.13
CA GLY A 232 -0.47 -12.17 3.20
C GLY A 232 -0.85 -11.52 1.87
N PRO A 233 -1.34 -10.27 1.90
CA PRO A 233 -1.88 -9.59 0.73
C PRO A 233 -0.81 -9.41 -0.36
N GLY A 234 -1.22 -9.55 -1.62
CA GLY A 234 -0.35 -9.43 -2.80
C GLY A 234 0.24 -10.75 -3.29
N ALA A 235 -0.21 -11.91 -2.79
CA ALA A 235 0.13 -13.22 -3.39
C ALA A 235 -0.79 -13.59 -4.57
N ILE A 236 -1.97 -12.96 -4.66
CA ILE A 236 -2.96 -13.09 -5.74
C ILE A 236 -3.46 -11.69 -6.13
N SER A 237 -3.72 -11.46 -7.43
CA SER A 237 -4.29 -10.20 -7.93
C SER A 237 -5.73 -9.99 -7.47
N ASN A 238 -6.23 -8.76 -7.54
CA ASN A 238 -7.55 -8.39 -7.02
C ASN A 238 -8.69 -9.13 -7.74
N ASP A 239 -8.52 -9.40 -9.04
CA ASP A 239 -9.44 -10.19 -9.86
C ASP A 239 -9.19 -11.71 -9.77
N GLY A 240 -8.14 -12.12 -9.05
CA GLY A 240 -7.72 -13.49 -8.90
C GLY A 240 -7.02 -14.12 -10.09
N ARG A 241 -6.72 -13.37 -11.16
CA ARG A 241 -6.10 -13.91 -12.37
C ARG A 241 -4.64 -14.32 -12.18
N TYR A 242 -3.84 -13.51 -11.50
CA TYR A 242 -2.40 -13.70 -11.35
C TYR A 242 -2.07 -14.20 -9.95
N VAL A 243 -1.19 -15.19 -9.85
CA VAL A 243 -0.65 -15.68 -8.57
C VAL A 243 0.87 -15.62 -8.59
N VAL A 244 1.47 -15.01 -7.56
CA VAL A 244 2.93 -14.93 -7.41
C VAL A 244 3.36 -15.92 -6.34
N PHE A 245 4.41 -16.68 -6.64
CA PHE A 245 4.94 -17.71 -5.76
C PHE A 245 6.45 -17.86 -6.00
N ARG A 246 7.14 -18.54 -5.09
CA ARG A 246 8.52 -18.97 -5.28
C ARG A 246 8.58 -20.46 -5.59
N SER A 247 9.57 -20.87 -6.37
CA SER A 247 9.77 -22.29 -6.67
C SER A 247 11.23 -22.65 -6.88
N LEU A 248 11.60 -23.88 -6.50
CA LEU A 248 12.86 -24.55 -6.85
C LEU A 248 12.75 -25.35 -8.16
N CYS A 249 11.58 -25.34 -8.81
CA CYS A 249 11.34 -26.11 -10.02
C CYS A 249 12.16 -25.58 -11.19
N SER A 250 13.04 -26.42 -11.73
CA SER A 250 13.85 -26.10 -12.92
C SER A 250 13.07 -26.24 -14.23
N ASN A 251 11.81 -26.66 -14.18
CA ASN A 251 11.01 -27.00 -15.35
C ASN A 251 9.75 -26.14 -15.53
N PHE A 252 9.57 -25.06 -14.76
CA PHE A 252 8.45 -24.12 -14.96
C PHE A 252 8.63 -23.25 -16.19
N VAL A 253 9.86 -22.81 -16.46
CA VAL A 253 10.23 -22.05 -17.64
C VAL A 253 11.53 -22.62 -18.22
N ALA A 254 11.73 -22.46 -19.53
CA ALA A 254 12.98 -22.89 -20.17
C ALA A 254 14.17 -22.04 -19.66
N GLY A 255 15.33 -22.67 -19.50
CA GLY A 255 16.57 -21.97 -19.11
C GLY A 255 16.76 -21.78 -17.61
N ASP A 256 15.88 -22.33 -16.78
CA ASP A 256 16.09 -22.43 -15.33
C ASP A 256 17.25 -23.37 -14.98
N THR A 257 18.36 -22.78 -14.55
CA THR A 257 19.62 -23.51 -14.40
C THR A 257 20.39 -23.13 -13.14
N ASN A 258 19.86 -22.20 -12.33
CA ASN A 258 20.54 -21.69 -11.14
C ASN A 258 20.29 -22.54 -9.88
N ALA A 259 19.35 -23.49 -9.92
CA ALA A 259 19.00 -24.40 -8.82
C ALA A 259 18.70 -23.66 -7.50
N THR A 260 18.07 -22.49 -7.58
CA THR A 260 17.63 -21.69 -6.44
C THR A 260 16.12 -21.44 -6.50
N TRP A 261 15.56 -20.99 -5.38
CA TRP A 261 14.26 -20.34 -5.37
C TRP A 261 14.25 -19.18 -6.34
N ASP A 262 13.29 -19.15 -7.25
CA ASP A 262 13.00 -18.02 -8.12
C ASP A 262 11.54 -17.57 -7.90
N ALA A 263 11.28 -16.27 -8.04
CA ALA A 263 9.92 -15.73 -8.04
C ALA A 263 9.27 -15.89 -9.42
N PHE A 264 8.06 -16.45 -9.45
CA PHE A 264 7.25 -16.71 -10.62
C PHE A 264 5.86 -16.09 -10.49
N VAL A 265 5.26 -15.73 -11.63
CA VAL A 265 3.84 -15.36 -11.73
C VAL A 265 3.14 -16.33 -12.67
N HIS A 266 2.05 -16.93 -12.20
CA HIS A 266 1.15 -17.76 -12.99
C HIS A 266 -0.11 -16.96 -13.36
N ASP A 267 -0.36 -16.81 -14.66
CA ASP A 267 -1.60 -16.32 -15.23
C ASP A 267 -2.59 -17.48 -15.32
N ARG A 268 -3.60 -17.49 -14.46
CA ARG A 268 -4.61 -18.57 -14.38
C ARG A 268 -5.57 -18.59 -15.57
N THR A 269 -5.66 -17.50 -16.32
CA THR A 269 -6.51 -17.44 -17.52
C THR A 269 -5.77 -17.99 -18.73
N LEU A 270 -4.50 -17.62 -18.89
CA LEU A 270 -3.67 -18.09 -20.02
C LEU A 270 -2.96 -19.42 -19.73
N LEU A 271 -2.90 -19.84 -18.47
CA LEU A 271 -2.14 -21.00 -17.99
C LEU A 271 -0.65 -20.90 -18.33
N VAL A 272 -0.11 -19.68 -18.14
CA VAL A 272 1.29 -19.34 -18.43
C VAL A 272 1.98 -18.93 -17.14
N THR A 273 3.15 -19.49 -16.90
CA THR A 273 4.06 -19.16 -15.80
C THR A 273 5.27 -18.42 -16.35
N THR A 274 5.56 -17.26 -15.75
CA THR A 274 6.68 -16.39 -16.11
C THR A 274 7.58 -16.18 -14.90
N ARG A 275 8.90 -16.25 -15.08
CA ARG A 275 9.84 -15.87 -14.02
C ARG A 275 9.89 -14.35 -13.89
N ALA A 276 9.56 -13.84 -12.71
CA ALA A 276 9.59 -12.41 -12.39
C ALA A 276 10.98 -11.95 -11.91
N SER A 277 11.72 -12.85 -11.27
CA SER A 277 13.07 -12.63 -10.71
C SER A 277 14.17 -12.64 -11.78
N VAL A 278 14.07 -11.75 -12.76
CA VAL A 278 15.01 -11.62 -13.88
C VAL A 278 15.47 -10.18 -14.07
N SER A 279 16.62 -9.98 -14.71
CA SER A 279 17.11 -8.67 -15.11
C SER A 279 16.33 -8.08 -16.29
N ASN A 280 16.63 -6.84 -16.68
CA ASN A 280 16.07 -6.21 -17.89
C ASN A 280 16.31 -7.02 -19.18
N ALA A 281 17.41 -7.77 -19.23
CA ALA A 281 17.74 -8.63 -20.36
C ALA A 281 17.07 -10.01 -20.27
N GLY A 282 16.25 -10.27 -19.25
CA GLY A 282 15.63 -11.57 -18.99
C GLY A 282 16.58 -12.61 -18.39
N ALA A 283 17.77 -12.21 -17.93
CA ALA A 283 18.70 -13.13 -17.29
C ALA A 283 18.27 -13.44 -15.86
N GLN A 284 18.36 -14.72 -15.47
CA GLN A 284 18.12 -15.15 -14.09
C GLN A 284 19.20 -14.62 -13.12
N GLY A 285 18.85 -14.54 -11.83
CA GLY A 285 19.80 -14.21 -10.77
C GLY A 285 20.97 -15.21 -10.68
N ASN A 286 22.17 -14.72 -10.38
CA ASN A 286 23.41 -15.49 -10.31
C ASN A 286 23.76 -16.04 -8.92
N SER A 287 23.03 -15.64 -7.89
CA SER A 287 23.10 -16.22 -6.56
C SER A 287 21.71 -16.67 -6.13
N GLY A 288 21.67 -17.65 -5.24
CA GLY A 288 20.40 -18.06 -4.68
C GLY A 288 19.73 -16.94 -3.91
N ASN A 289 18.41 -16.88 -3.97
CA ASN A 289 17.59 -16.05 -3.12
C ASN A 289 17.69 -16.65 -1.70
N GLY A 290 18.74 -16.28 -0.98
CA GLY A 290 19.14 -16.90 0.28
C GLY A 290 18.25 -16.46 1.43
N GLY A 291 17.24 -17.28 1.76
CA GLY A 291 16.60 -17.34 3.08
C GLY A 291 15.65 -16.20 3.45
N VAL A 292 15.52 -15.18 2.61
CA VAL A 292 14.66 -14.00 2.85
C VAL A 292 13.81 -13.72 1.62
N ASP A 293 13.07 -14.73 1.15
CA ASP A 293 12.43 -14.66 -0.17
C ASP A 293 10.94 -14.44 0.00
N GLY A 294 10.55 -13.23 -0.34
CA GLY A 294 9.18 -12.76 -0.42
C GLY A 294 8.96 -12.07 -1.75
N ALA A 295 7.90 -12.41 -2.48
CA ALA A 295 7.41 -11.58 -3.57
C ALA A 295 5.95 -11.20 -3.35
N ARG A 296 5.60 -10.01 -3.83
CA ARG A 296 4.25 -9.43 -3.80
C ARG A 296 3.95 -8.76 -5.13
N MET A 297 2.70 -8.84 -5.56
CA MET A 297 2.24 -8.22 -6.80
C MET A 297 1.33 -7.02 -6.55
N SER A 298 1.30 -6.10 -7.52
CA SER A 298 0.27 -5.06 -7.65
C SER A 298 -1.11 -5.68 -7.94
N ALA A 299 -2.17 -4.91 -7.73
CA ALA A 299 -3.55 -5.37 -7.84
C ALA A 299 -3.92 -5.93 -9.22
N ASP A 300 -3.31 -5.37 -10.26
CA ASP A 300 -3.45 -5.77 -11.66
C ASP A 300 -2.48 -6.89 -12.09
N GLY A 301 -1.60 -7.33 -11.18
CA GLY A 301 -0.56 -8.31 -11.45
C GLY A 301 0.58 -7.82 -12.34
N ARG A 302 0.69 -6.51 -12.62
CA ARG A 302 1.73 -5.95 -13.51
C ARG A 302 3.11 -5.86 -12.84
N TYR A 303 3.16 -5.38 -11.60
CA TYR A 303 4.39 -5.13 -10.88
C TYR A 303 4.61 -6.21 -9.83
N VAL A 304 5.83 -6.74 -9.74
CA VAL A 304 6.22 -7.73 -8.72
C VAL A 304 7.40 -7.19 -7.93
N ALA A 305 7.19 -6.90 -6.65
CA ALA A 305 8.27 -6.61 -5.70
C ALA A 305 8.82 -7.92 -5.15
N PHE A 306 10.14 -8.08 -5.08
CA PHE A 306 10.80 -9.26 -4.53
C PHE A 306 12.16 -8.92 -3.92
N ALA A 307 12.61 -9.71 -2.94
CA ALA A 307 13.95 -9.60 -2.38
C ALA A 307 14.92 -10.59 -3.03
N SER A 308 16.19 -10.21 -3.23
CA SER A 308 17.22 -11.08 -3.80
C SER A 308 18.63 -10.64 -3.41
N GLN A 309 19.57 -11.59 -3.32
CA GLN A 309 21.01 -11.32 -3.15
C GLN A 309 21.76 -11.28 -4.50
N ALA A 310 21.04 -11.41 -5.62
CA ALA A 310 21.62 -11.58 -6.94
C ALA A 310 22.18 -10.27 -7.50
N THR A 311 23.52 -10.19 -7.50
CA THR A 311 24.35 -9.08 -8.02
C THR A 311 24.17 -8.74 -9.51
N ASN A 312 23.38 -9.51 -10.27
CA ASN A 312 23.22 -9.35 -11.71
C ASN A 312 21.78 -8.99 -12.15
N LEU A 313 20.86 -8.71 -11.22
CA LEU A 313 19.51 -8.30 -11.55
C LEU A 313 19.44 -6.86 -12.07
N VAL A 314 20.26 -5.97 -11.49
CA VAL A 314 20.44 -4.59 -11.95
C VAL A 314 21.94 -4.22 -11.94
N PRO A 315 22.39 -3.28 -12.79
CA PRO A 315 23.76 -2.79 -12.72
C PRO A 315 24.05 -2.07 -11.38
N GLY A 316 25.23 -2.31 -10.81
CA GLY A 316 25.70 -1.61 -9.61
C GLY A 316 25.31 -2.25 -8.27
N ASP A 317 24.57 -3.36 -8.30
CA ASP A 317 24.26 -4.16 -7.12
C ASP A 317 25.45 -5.05 -6.73
N VAL A 318 26.26 -4.58 -5.78
CA VAL A 318 27.55 -5.20 -5.42
C VAL A 318 27.78 -5.29 -3.90
N ASN A 319 26.75 -5.01 -3.10
CA ASN A 319 26.88 -4.95 -1.63
C ASN A 319 26.97 -6.36 -0.98
N GLY A 320 26.61 -7.42 -1.70
CA GLY A 320 26.60 -8.79 -1.20
C GLY A 320 25.50 -9.07 -0.17
N PHE A 321 24.48 -8.21 -0.09
CA PHE A 321 23.33 -8.38 0.78
C PHE A 321 22.04 -8.56 -0.03
N SER A 322 20.93 -8.87 0.65
CA SER A 322 19.62 -8.95 0.00
C SER A 322 19.08 -7.53 -0.24
N ASP A 323 18.62 -7.27 -1.45
CA ASP A 323 17.99 -6.01 -1.86
C ASP A 323 16.58 -6.23 -2.40
N VAL A 324 15.77 -5.17 -2.40
CA VAL A 324 14.39 -5.20 -2.90
C VAL A 324 14.38 -4.73 -4.34
N PHE A 325 13.81 -5.54 -5.20
CA PHE A 325 13.63 -5.27 -6.62
C PHE A 325 12.16 -5.17 -6.96
N VAL A 326 11.84 -4.40 -8.01
CA VAL A 326 10.50 -4.37 -8.62
C VAL A 326 10.61 -4.66 -10.09
N ARG A 327 9.88 -5.69 -10.53
CA ARG A 327 9.72 -6.10 -11.93
C ARG A 327 8.41 -5.55 -12.49
N ASP A 328 8.47 -4.78 -13.57
CA ASP A 328 7.33 -4.50 -14.43
C ASP A 328 7.24 -5.60 -15.49
N LEU A 329 6.21 -6.45 -15.40
CA LEU A 329 6.01 -7.58 -16.30
C LEU A 329 5.58 -7.16 -17.71
N VAL A 330 5.02 -5.96 -17.87
CA VAL A 330 4.61 -5.42 -19.17
C VAL A 330 5.79 -4.74 -19.86
N ALA A 331 6.51 -3.86 -19.15
CA ALA A 331 7.65 -3.15 -19.72
C ALA A 331 8.91 -4.04 -19.82
N GLY A 332 8.96 -5.12 -19.06
CA GLY A 332 10.13 -5.99 -19.01
C GLY A 332 11.31 -5.36 -18.29
N THR A 333 11.07 -4.46 -17.34
CA THR A 333 12.10 -3.74 -16.57
C THR A 333 12.14 -4.16 -15.11
N THR A 334 13.33 -4.19 -14.52
CA THR A 334 13.66 -4.51 -13.14
C THR A 334 14.46 -3.35 -12.57
N VAL A 335 14.02 -2.82 -11.42
CA VAL A 335 14.68 -1.73 -10.71
C VAL A 335 14.94 -2.13 -9.26
N CYS A 336 16.01 -1.63 -8.65
CA CYS A 336 16.24 -1.77 -7.21
C CYS A 336 15.49 -0.65 -6.46
N ALA A 337 14.63 -1.03 -5.52
CA ALA A 337 13.82 -0.15 -4.68
C ALA A 337 14.51 0.20 -3.35
N SER A 338 15.48 -0.59 -2.90
CA SER A 338 16.29 -0.37 -1.69
C SER A 338 17.57 0.44 -1.94
N LEU A 339 17.50 1.43 -2.84
CA LEU A 339 18.60 2.38 -3.10
C LEU A 339 18.39 3.69 -2.34
N ASP A 340 19.43 4.25 -1.73
CA ASP A 340 19.39 5.61 -1.22
C ASP A 340 19.21 6.67 -2.32
N SER A 341 19.11 7.94 -1.94
CA SER A 341 18.93 9.06 -2.88
C SER A 341 20.09 9.29 -3.86
N SER A 342 21.25 8.66 -3.61
CA SER A 342 22.44 8.70 -4.46
C SER A 342 22.61 7.43 -5.31
N GLY A 343 21.69 6.46 -5.18
CA GLY A 343 21.73 5.20 -5.92
C GLY A 343 22.56 4.11 -5.24
N VAL A 344 22.92 4.26 -3.96
CA VAL A 344 23.67 3.26 -3.21
C VAL A 344 22.72 2.25 -2.56
N PRO A 345 22.93 0.93 -2.73
CA PRO A 345 22.12 -0.10 -2.07
C PRO A 345 22.18 -0.09 -0.53
N ALA A 346 21.24 -0.77 0.12
CA ALA A 346 21.21 -0.90 1.57
C ALA A 346 22.49 -1.56 2.11
N ALA A 347 23.13 -0.98 3.13
CA ALA A 347 24.43 -1.44 3.62
C ALA A 347 24.36 -2.72 4.50
N ASN A 348 23.20 -3.01 5.07
CA ASN A 348 22.97 -4.19 5.94
C ASN A 348 21.87 -5.12 5.37
N GLY A 349 21.49 -4.93 4.11
CA GLY A 349 20.43 -5.67 3.42
C GLY A 349 19.01 -5.40 3.92
N VAL A 350 18.05 -5.97 3.22
CA VAL A 350 16.63 -6.07 3.59
C VAL A 350 16.38 -7.45 4.18
N VAL A 351 15.58 -7.51 5.25
CA VAL A 351 15.43 -8.71 6.09
C VAL A 351 14.03 -9.33 6.03
N SER A 352 13.07 -8.68 5.39
CA SER A 352 11.71 -9.20 5.24
C SER A 352 11.17 -9.12 3.81
N VAL A 353 9.96 -9.65 3.64
CA VAL A 353 9.22 -9.63 2.37
C VAL A 353 8.79 -8.19 2.04
N PRO A 354 9.11 -7.65 0.84
CA PRO A 354 8.60 -6.35 0.44
C PRO A 354 7.10 -6.41 0.13
N PHE A 355 6.37 -5.34 0.44
CA PHE A 355 4.98 -5.13 0.04
C PHE A 355 4.89 -4.02 -1.00
N ILE A 356 3.94 -4.12 -1.94
CA ILE A 356 3.74 -3.15 -3.01
C ILE A 356 2.29 -2.66 -3.03
N SER A 357 2.06 -1.38 -3.33
CA SER A 357 0.72 -0.80 -3.48
C SER A 357 -0.01 -1.35 -4.71
N ALA A 358 -1.33 -1.17 -4.75
CA ALA A 358 -2.19 -1.70 -5.81
C ALA A 358 -1.81 -1.17 -7.20
N ASP A 359 -1.36 0.08 -7.28
CA ASP A 359 -0.89 0.74 -8.49
C ASP A 359 0.58 0.44 -8.85
N GLY A 360 1.29 -0.29 -7.98
CA GLY A 360 2.70 -0.60 -8.16
C GLY A 360 3.67 0.54 -7.83
N ARG A 361 3.22 1.68 -7.29
CA ARG A 361 4.05 2.87 -7.08
C ARG A 361 4.86 2.83 -5.78
N PHE A 362 4.27 2.35 -4.69
CA PHE A 362 4.87 2.39 -3.36
C PHE A 362 5.31 1.01 -2.93
N VAL A 363 6.52 0.91 -2.36
CA VAL A 363 7.09 -0.33 -1.86
C VAL A 363 7.48 -0.17 -0.40
N ALA A 364 6.95 -1.03 0.47
CA ALA A 364 7.34 -1.10 1.88
C ALA A 364 8.26 -2.29 2.13
N PHE A 365 9.27 -2.09 2.96
CA PHE A 365 10.26 -3.11 3.35
C PHE A 365 10.94 -2.69 4.65
N ASP A 366 11.64 -3.59 5.33
CA ASP A 366 12.46 -3.23 6.49
C ASP A 366 13.94 -3.52 6.31
N SER A 367 14.76 -2.70 6.96
CA SER A 367 16.21 -2.79 6.93
C SER A 367 16.81 -2.23 8.20
N ALA A 368 18.01 -2.68 8.56
CA ALA A 368 18.85 -2.04 9.58
C ALA A 368 19.92 -1.10 8.96
N SER A 369 19.71 -0.69 7.71
CA SER A 369 20.65 0.11 6.94
C SER A 369 20.57 1.59 7.30
N SER A 370 21.69 2.17 7.73
CA SER A 370 21.78 3.59 8.08
C SER A 370 21.96 4.54 6.88
N VAL A 371 22.08 3.99 5.67
CA VAL A 371 22.33 4.79 4.45
C VAL A 371 21.07 5.12 3.66
N LEU A 372 19.95 4.42 3.92
CA LEU A 372 18.72 4.59 3.14
C LEU A 372 18.04 5.94 3.40
N VAL A 373 18.11 6.44 4.63
CA VAL A 373 17.56 7.73 5.04
C VAL A 373 18.57 8.47 5.91
N SER A 374 18.94 9.68 5.52
CA SER A 374 19.84 10.52 6.31
C SER A 374 19.26 10.78 7.70
N GLY A 375 20.04 10.51 8.74
CA GLY A 375 19.64 10.66 10.15
C GLY A 375 19.16 9.37 10.80
N ASP A 376 19.05 8.27 10.05
CA ASP A 376 18.76 6.95 10.58
C ASP A 376 20.04 6.21 10.98
N ALA A 377 20.47 6.37 12.23
CA ALA A 377 21.75 5.82 12.72
C ALA A 377 21.59 4.95 13.97
N ASN A 378 20.39 4.47 14.26
CA ASN A 378 20.08 3.70 15.47
C ASN A 378 20.61 2.24 15.41
N GLY A 379 20.96 1.74 14.21
CA GLY A 379 21.38 0.36 13.98
C GLY A 379 20.27 -0.67 14.25
N ARG A 380 19.01 -0.23 14.34
CA ARG A 380 17.81 -1.03 14.53
C ARG A 380 17.10 -1.23 13.20
N ARG A 381 16.19 -2.20 13.16
CA ARG A 381 15.33 -2.38 11.99
C ARG A 381 14.26 -1.30 11.97
N ASP A 382 14.10 -0.67 10.82
CA ASP A 382 13.03 0.28 10.58
C ASP A 382 12.22 -0.15 9.36
N ALA A 383 10.91 0.12 9.41
CA ALA A 383 10.04 -0.04 8.26
C ALA A 383 10.18 1.19 7.37
N PHE A 384 10.48 0.99 6.10
CA PHE A 384 10.65 2.02 5.08
C PHE A 384 9.51 1.99 4.05
N LEU A 385 9.30 3.13 3.40
CA LEU A 385 8.44 3.29 2.24
C LEU A 385 9.21 3.96 1.10
N ARG A 386 9.34 3.28 -0.04
CA ARG A 386 9.89 3.79 -1.30
C ARG A 386 8.76 4.24 -2.21
N ASP A 387 8.86 5.45 -2.74
CA ASP A 387 8.07 5.93 -3.86
C ASP A 387 8.87 5.72 -5.16
N LEU A 388 8.40 4.82 -6.04
CA LEU A 388 9.09 4.50 -7.28
C LEU A 388 9.00 5.60 -8.32
N SER A 389 8.03 6.52 -8.24
CA SER A 389 7.93 7.62 -9.20
C SER A 389 8.96 8.72 -8.93
N THR A 390 9.31 8.93 -7.66
CA THR A 390 10.27 9.97 -7.24
C THR A 390 11.64 9.42 -6.84
N GLY A 391 11.73 8.12 -6.55
CA GLY A 391 12.93 7.49 -6.01
C GLY A 391 13.16 7.74 -4.51
N VAL A 392 12.24 8.41 -3.82
CA VAL A 392 12.42 8.79 -2.41
C VAL A 392 12.09 7.63 -1.47
N ILE A 393 12.96 7.38 -0.49
CA ILE A 393 12.70 6.51 0.66
C ILE A 393 12.38 7.36 1.91
N ARG A 394 11.40 6.93 2.70
CA ARG A 394 11.08 7.50 4.02
C ARG A 394 10.93 6.39 5.06
N ILE A 395 11.28 6.69 6.30
CA ILE A 395 10.94 5.82 7.45
C ILE A 395 9.42 5.89 7.66
N ALA A 396 8.76 4.74 7.64
CA ALA A 396 7.35 4.57 7.99
C ALA A 396 7.17 4.29 9.50
N SER A 397 8.11 3.60 10.14
CA SER A 397 8.17 3.37 11.59
C SER A 397 8.60 4.61 12.36
N ARG A 398 7.77 5.64 12.32
CA ARG A 398 8.01 6.92 13.01
C ARG A 398 6.77 7.41 13.73
N SER A 399 6.95 8.26 14.73
CA SER A 399 5.84 8.96 15.39
C SER A 399 5.20 10.01 14.49
N SER A 400 4.02 10.53 14.89
CA SER A 400 3.37 11.65 14.20
C SER A 400 4.22 12.94 14.18
N ALA A 401 5.21 13.05 15.06
CA ALA A 401 6.19 14.14 15.07
C ALA A 401 7.38 13.90 14.13
N GLY A 402 7.42 12.76 13.43
CA GLY A 402 8.48 12.40 12.48
C GLY A 402 9.70 11.72 13.11
N VAL A 403 9.65 11.39 14.41
CA VAL A 403 10.76 10.72 15.11
C VAL A 403 10.70 9.21 14.83
N ALA A 404 11.76 8.63 14.29
CA ALA A 404 11.88 7.20 14.03
C ALA A 404 11.76 6.35 15.31
N SER A 405 11.42 5.08 15.16
CA SER A 405 11.43 4.12 16.25
C SER A 405 12.83 4.00 16.86
N SER A 406 12.89 3.83 18.18
CA SER A 406 14.16 3.55 18.86
C SER A 406 14.49 2.05 18.93
N GLN A 407 13.59 1.20 18.46
CA GLN A 407 13.67 -0.28 18.51
C GLN A 407 13.21 -0.89 17.20
N ASP A 408 13.45 -2.19 17.03
CA ASP A 408 13.13 -2.91 15.80
C ASP A 408 11.65 -2.75 15.41
N SER A 409 11.45 -2.50 14.12
CA SER A 409 10.17 -2.36 13.44
C SER A 409 10.21 -3.13 12.12
N TYR A 410 9.11 -3.78 11.77
CA TYR A 410 8.98 -4.57 10.55
C TYR A 410 7.87 -4.03 9.68
N ALA A 411 8.10 -4.02 8.37
CA ALA A 411 7.12 -3.54 7.42
C ALA A 411 5.94 -4.53 7.29
N GLY A 412 4.72 -4.00 7.38
CA GLY A 412 3.49 -4.70 7.03
C GLY A 412 2.98 -4.27 5.65
N SER A 413 1.69 -4.51 5.39
CA SER A 413 1.10 -4.20 4.09
C SER A 413 0.78 -2.71 3.89
N LEU A 414 0.43 -2.36 2.66
CA LEU A 414 0.03 -1.02 2.23
C LEU A 414 -1.46 -0.99 1.90
N SER A 415 -2.10 0.16 2.09
CA SER A 415 -3.37 0.46 1.40
C SER A 415 -3.15 0.53 -0.11
N SER A 416 -4.24 0.45 -0.90
CA SER A 416 -4.17 0.39 -2.36
C SER A 416 -3.41 1.57 -2.97
N ASP A 417 -3.58 2.76 -2.41
CA ASP A 417 -2.92 4.02 -2.78
C ASP A 417 -1.55 4.24 -2.10
N GLY A 418 -1.11 3.31 -1.26
CA GLY A 418 0.10 3.45 -0.44
C GLY A 418 0.06 4.58 0.58
N ARG A 419 -1.13 5.08 0.95
CA ARG A 419 -1.33 6.09 1.99
C ARG A 419 -1.07 5.56 3.40
N PHE A 420 -1.65 4.41 3.69
CA PHE A 420 -1.56 3.79 5.00
C PHE A 420 -0.53 2.68 4.94
N VAL A 421 0.51 2.82 5.76
CA VAL A 421 1.55 1.81 5.92
C VAL A 421 1.31 1.10 7.24
N ALA A 422 0.93 -0.18 7.19
CA ALA A 422 0.88 -1.03 8.37
C ALA A 422 2.29 -1.50 8.72
N PHE A 423 2.58 -1.62 10.01
CA PHE A 423 3.85 -2.14 10.51
C PHE A 423 3.67 -2.59 11.96
N TRP A 424 4.60 -3.39 12.48
CA TRP A 424 4.65 -3.73 13.90
C TRP A 424 6.01 -3.40 14.49
N SER A 425 6.04 -3.00 15.76
CA SER A 425 7.24 -2.43 16.38
C SER A 425 7.33 -2.73 17.87
N LEU A 426 8.55 -2.85 18.38
CA LEU A 426 8.90 -2.80 19.81
C LEU A 426 9.10 -1.36 20.34
N GLY A 427 8.98 -0.37 19.45
CA GLY A 427 9.29 1.02 19.74
C GLY A 427 8.22 1.70 20.58
N SER A 428 8.56 2.05 21.82
CA SER A 428 7.68 2.81 22.70
C SER A 428 7.57 4.30 22.36
N THR A 429 8.32 4.78 21.37
CA THR A 429 8.39 6.20 20.99
C THR A 429 7.41 6.59 19.87
N LEU A 430 6.73 5.62 19.27
CA LEU A 430 5.88 5.84 18.10
C LEU A 430 4.57 6.55 18.43
N VAL A 431 4.00 6.27 19.60
CA VAL A 431 2.78 6.89 20.12
C VAL A 431 2.91 7.19 21.61
N ALA A 432 2.22 8.22 22.08
CA ALA A 432 2.15 8.47 23.52
C ALA A 432 1.40 7.34 24.24
N GLY A 433 1.87 6.96 25.43
CA GLY A 433 1.21 5.94 26.25
C GLY A 433 1.58 4.50 25.91
N ASP A 434 2.56 4.26 25.04
CA ASP A 434 3.20 2.96 24.94
C ASP A 434 3.95 2.62 26.23
N THR A 435 3.45 1.64 26.97
CA THR A 435 4.00 1.28 28.29
C THR A 435 4.15 -0.22 28.50
N ASN A 436 3.79 -1.05 27.52
CA ASN A 436 3.77 -2.51 27.68
C ASN A 436 5.13 -3.16 27.36
N ALA A 437 6.03 -2.47 26.65
CA ALA A 437 7.30 -3.01 26.13
C ALA A 437 7.10 -4.31 25.32
N ARG A 438 6.00 -4.37 24.55
CA ARG A 438 5.63 -5.49 23.69
C ARG A 438 5.68 -5.08 22.23
N TRP A 439 5.63 -6.08 21.35
CA TRP A 439 5.36 -5.83 19.94
C TRP A 439 3.92 -5.33 19.78
N ASP A 440 3.75 -4.17 19.17
CA ASP A 440 2.46 -3.57 18.88
C ASP A 440 2.26 -3.36 17.39
N ALA A 441 1.01 -3.37 16.94
CA ALA A 441 0.62 -3.10 15.57
C ALA A 441 0.32 -1.60 15.40
N PHE A 442 0.82 -1.02 14.32
CA PHE A 442 0.69 0.40 14.02
C PHE A 442 0.28 0.62 12.56
N VAL A 443 -0.31 1.80 12.31
CA VAL A 443 -0.50 2.34 10.97
C VAL A 443 0.06 3.75 10.91
N HIS A 444 0.95 3.99 9.95
CA HIS A 444 1.37 5.33 9.56
C HIS A 444 0.46 5.83 8.43
N ASP A 445 -0.42 6.79 8.74
CA ASP A 445 -1.11 7.61 7.74
C ASP A 445 -0.13 8.70 7.29
N ARG A 446 0.33 8.64 6.05
CA ARG A 446 1.22 9.65 5.48
C ARG A 446 0.52 10.97 5.13
N GLY A 447 -0.73 11.14 5.56
CA GLY A 447 -1.61 12.26 5.23
C GLY A 447 -2.39 11.95 3.95
N SER A 448 -3.36 12.80 3.59
CA SER A 448 -3.89 12.76 2.21
C SER A 448 -2.72 12.86 1.24
N ASN A 449 -2.83 12.22 0.06
CA ASN A 449 -1.96 12.44 -1.08
C ASN A 449 -1.96 13.94 -1.40
N SER A 450 -1.15 14.66 -0.63
CA SER A 450 -1.08 16.11 -0.66
C SER A 450 -0.47 16.42 -2.00
N ALA A 451 -1.10 17.35 -2.73
CA ALA A 451 -0.61 17.73 -4.03
C ALA A 451 0.89 18.02 -3.92
N ILE A 452 1.69 17.23 -4.64
CA ILE A 452 3.14 17.24 -4.57
C ILE A 452 3.58 18.53 -5.25
N SER A 453 4.17 19.44 -4.49
CA SER A 453 4.75 20.65 -5.05
C SER A 453 6.01 20.30 -5.83
N TYR A 454 6.08 20.75 -7.07
CA TYR A 454 7.24 20.64 -7.95
C TYR A 454 7.41 21.95 -8.72
N CYS A 455 8.44 22.06 -9.56
CA CYS A 455 8.78 23.30 -10.30
C CYS A 455 9.31 24.44 -9.43
N THR A 456 9.96 25.41 -10.06
CA THR A 456 10.49 26.62 -9.41
C THR A 456 9.55 27.79 -9.67
N ALA A 457 9.06 28.40 -8.58
CA ALA A 457 8.33 29.66 -8.65
C ALA A 457 9.26 30.80 -9.07
N GLY A 458 8.74 31.73 -9.88
CA GLY A 458 9.44 32.98 -10.11
C GLY A 458 9.29 33.95 -8.95
N THR A 459 10.19 34.91 -8.87
CA THR A 459 10.08 36.05 -7.95
C THR A 459 9.51 37.24 -8.73
N SER A 460 8.43 37.83 -8.23
CA SER A 460 7.82 39.02 -8.80
C SER A 460 8.75 40.24 -8.68
N THR A 461 8.45 41.31 -9.41
CA THR A 461 9.20 42.57 -9.36
C THR A 461 9.25 43.17 -7.95
N ASN A 462 8.23 42.91 -7.12
CA ASN A 462 8.15 43.33 -5.73
C ASN A 462 8.69 42.28 -4.73
N GLY A 463 9.39 41.24 -5.21
CA GLY A 463 10.05 40.24 -4.35
C GLY A 463 9.14 39.09 -3.90
N CYS A 464 7.91 38.97 -4.41
CA CYS A 464 6.99 37.93 -4.00
C CYS A 464 7.26 36.61 -4.72
N THR A 465 7.34 35.52 -3.97
CA THR A 465 7.51 34.17 -4.54
C THR A 465 6.24 33.37 -4.28
N ALA A 466 5.35 33.36 -5.28
CA ALA A 466 4.05 32.72 -5.17
C ALA A 466 4.18 31.20 -5.01
N THR A 467 3.51 30.66 -3.99
CA THR A 467 3.57 29.24 -3.65
C THR A 467 2.22 28.56 -3.89
N MET A 468 2.19 27.55 -4.77
CA MET A 468 1.03 26.70 -4.98
C MET A 468 0.97 25.57 -3.98
N GLY A 469 -0.24 25.30 -3.50
CA GLY A 469 -0.58 24.17 -2.64
C GLY A 469 -2.00 23.69 -2.89
N ALA A 470 -2.40 22.65 -2.17
CA ALA A 470 -3.75 22.15 -2.17
C ALA A 470 -4.17 21.68 -0.78
N VAL A 471 -5.46 21.79 -0.48
CA VAL A 471 -6.07 21.32 0.77
C VAL A 471 -7.35 20.57 0.45
N GLY A 472 -7.56 19.43 1.12
CA GLY A 472 -8.71 18.55 0.93
C GLY A 472 -8.38 17.28 0.16
N THR A 473 -9.41 16.64 -0.42
CA THR A 473 -9.28 15.37 -1.16
C THR A 473 -9.73 15.54 -2.62
N PRO A 474 -8.83 15.43 -3.62
CA PRO A 474 -9.21 15.47 -5.03
C PRO A 474 -10.10 14.26 -5.33
N SER A 475 -11.33 14.45 -5.77
CA SER A 475 -12.27 13.33 -5.98
C SER A 475 -12.93 13.41 -7.36
N ALA A 476 -13.11 12.24 -7.97
CA ALA A 476 -13.82 12.08 -9.23
C ALA A 476 -15.33 12.32 -9.09
N SER A 477 -15.87 12.19 -7.89
CA SER A 477 -17.31 12.19 -7.62
C SER A 477 -17.78 13.28 -6.66
N ALA A 478 -16.90 13.83 -5.82
CA ALA A 478 -17.27 14.91 -4.90
C ALA A 478 -17.51 16.24 -5.64
N GLY A 479 -18.56 16.96 -5.26
CA GLY A 479 -18.89 18.27 -5.85
C GLY A 479 -18.12 19.47 -5.28
N ALA A 480 -17.35 19.28 -4.20
CA ALA A 480 -16.55 20.31 -3.54
C ALA A 480 -15.51 19.66 -2.61
N GLY A 481 -14.64 20.47 -2.00
CA GLY A 481 -13.80 20.02 -0.89
C GLY A 481 -12.36 19.66 -1.25
N PHE A 482 -11.90 20.05 -2.44
CA PHE A 482 -10.47 20.09 -2.78
C PHE A 482 -10.13 21.45 -3.37
N THR A 483 -9.42 22.27 -2.60
CA THR A 483 -9.05 23.63 -3.02
C THR A 483 -7.59 23.69 -3.39
N LEU A 484 -7.31 24.05 -4.64
CA LEU A 484 -6.01 24.51 -5.10
C LEU A 484 -5.86 25.99 -4.74
N PHE A 485 -4.70 26.40 -4.25
CA PHE A 485 -4.43 27.81 -3.94
C PHE A 485 -3.00 28.21 -4.25
N ALA A 486 -2.82 29.47 -4.65
CA ALA A 486 -1.54 30.17 -4.74
C ALA A 486 -1.48 31.21 -3.63
N SER A 487 -0.58 31.07 -2.66
CA SER A 487 -0.31 32.08 -1.64
C SER A 487 0.96 32.87 -1.99
N ASN A 488 1.24 33.95 -1.24
CA ASN A 488 2.36 34.87 -1.50
C ASN A 488 2.35 35.45 -2.92
N VAL A 489 1.16 35.53 -3.54
CA VAL A 489 0.97 36.33 -4.74
C VAL A 489 1.02 37.79 -4.31
N GLU A 490 1.51 38.68 -5.16
CA GLU A 490 1.39 40.11 -4.86
C GLU A 490 -0.10 40.49 -4.73
N GLY A 491 -0.43 41.31 -3.73
CA GLY A 491 -1.79 41.79 -3.53
C GLY A 491 -2.28 42.66 -4.68
N GLN A 492 -3.59 42.64 -4.89
CA GLN A 492 -4.34 43.39 -5.88
C GLN A 492 -3.97 43.07 -7.34
N LYS A 493 -3.56 41.82 -7.62
CA LYS A 493 -3.21 41.36 -8.97
C LYS A 493 -4.28 40.47 -9.58
N SER A 494 -4.45 40.60 -10.89
CA SER A 494 -5.25 39.65 -11.67
C SER A 494 -4.45 38.37 -11.89
N GLY A 495 -5.06 37.22 -11.60
CA GLY A 495 -4.45 35.90 -11.80
C GLY A 495 -5.49 34.81 -11.96
N LEU A 496 -5.02 33.59 -12.24
CA LEU A 496 -5.84 32.39 -12.41
C LEU A 496 -5.03 31.13 -12.09
N ILE A 497 -5.73 30.02 -11.88
CA ILE A 497 -5.12 28.68 -11.76
C ILE A 497 -5.45 27.91 -13.05
N PHE A 498 -4.47 27.19 -13.59
CA PHE A 498 -4.63 26.33 -14.76
C PHE A 498 -4.02 24.96 -14.52
N TYR A 499 -4.46 23.96 -15.29
CA TYR A 499 -4.06 22.57 -15.10
C TYR A 499 -4.05 21.76 -16.41
N GLY A 500 -3.37 20.61 -16.38
CA GLY A 500 -3.34 19.55 -17.40
C GLY A 500 -3.35 18.16 -16.77
N LEU A 501 -3.41 17.10 -17.58
CA LEU A 501 -3.63 15.70 -17.11
C LEU A 501 -2.48 14.74 -17.35
N ASP A 502 -1.43 15.18 -18.03
CA ASP A 502 -0.26 14.37 -18.34
C ASP A 502 0.95 15.29 -18.43
N ASN A 503 2.00 14.98 -17.69
CA ASN A 503 3.31 15.64 -17.81
C ASN A 503 4.41 14.69 -18.28
N ALA A 504 4.08 13.47 -18.72
CA ALA A 504 5.05 12.49 -19.20
C ALA A 504 5.89 13.09 -20.34
N GLY A 505 7.21 13.02 -20.16
CA GLY A 505 8.22 13.56 -21.08
C GLY A 505 8.23 15.09 -21.20
N PHE A 506 7.48 15.83 -20.37
CA PHE A 506 7.47 17.29 -20.41
C PHE A 506 8.66 17.86 -19.64
N THR A 507 9.44 18.72 -20.31
CA THR A 507 10.54 19.45 -19.68
C THR A 507 10.09 20.87 -19.38
N PRO A 508 10.20 21.35 -18.12
CA PRO A 508 9.87 22.73 -17.77
C PRO A 508 10.54 23.77 -18.66
N VAL A 509 9.79 24.80 -19.05
CA VAL A 509 10.27 25.87 -19.93
C VAL A 509 10.26 27.19 -19.19
N ALA A 510 11.31 27.99 -19.32
CA ALA A 510 11.36 29.34 -18.75
C ALA A 510 10.17 30.19 -19.27
N TRP A 511 9.47 30.86 -18.36
CA TRP A 511 8.28 31.64 -18.68
C TRP A 511 8.63 33.12 -18.87
N GLY A 512 8.52 33.58 -20.11
CA GLY A 512 8.87 34.95 -20.48
C GLY A 512 10.35 35.26 -20.22
N THR A 513 10.62 36.46 -19.70
CA THR A 513 11.97 36.93 -19.36
C THR A 513 12.26 36.86 -17.85
N GLY A 514 11.36 36.26 -17.06
CA GLY A 514 11.48 36.16 -15.61
C GLY A 514 12.17 34.86 -15.14
N SER A 515 12.15 34.62 -13.83
CA SER A 515 12.73 33.41 -13.21
C SER A 515 11.74 32.24 -13.04
N SER A 516 10.47 32.43 -13.41
CA SER A 516 9.45 31.37 -13.32
C SER A 516 9.54 30.36 -14.45
N PHE A 517 9.15 29.11 -14.19
CA PHE A 517 9.03 28.06 -15.21
C PHE A 517 7.58 27.64 -15.43
N LEU A 518 7.21 27.41 -16.69
CA LEU A 518 5.98 26.70 -17.07
C LEU A 518 6.21 25.22 -16.90
N CYS A 519 5.39 24.60 -16.05
CA CYS A 519 5.58 23.22 -15.63
C CYS A 519 4.37 22.32 -15.89
N VAL A 520 3.34 22.83 -16.56
CA VAL A 520 2.15 22.07 -16.94
C VAL A 520 2.10 21.93 -18.45
N LYS A 521 2.07 20.69 -18.94
CA LYS A 521 1.98 20.35 -20.36
C LYS A 521 0.57 20.63 -20.90
N SER A 522 0.49 21.09 -22.15
CA SER A 522 -0.79 21.21 -22.87
C SER A 522 -1.31 19.84 -23.33
N PRO A 523 -2.64 19.64 -23.46
CA PRO A 523 -3.71 20.63 -23.34
C PRO A 523 -3.95 21.05 -21.90
N THR A 524 -4.30 22.34 -21.71
CA THR A 524 -4.61 22.89 -20.39
C THR A 524 -5.99 23.49 -20.34
N GLN A 525 -6.62 23.46 -19.16
CA GLN A 525 -7.77 24.28 -18.84
C GLN A 525 -7.46 25.21 -17.67
N ARG A 526 -8.26 26.27 -17.50
CA ARG A 526 -8.03 27.31 -16.50
C ARG A 526 -9.32 27.74 -15.80
N SER A 527 -9.15 28.26 -14.59
CA SER A 527 -10.17 29.03 -13.88
C SER A 527 -10.44 30.35 -14.59
N THR A 528 -11.53 31.01 -14.20
CA THR A 528 -11.72 32.43 -14.49
C THR A 528 -10.62 33.25 -13.81
N ALA A 529 -10.31 34.41 -14.39
CA ALA A 529 -9.36 35.33 -13.79
C ALA A 529 -10.01 36.03 -12.58
N THR A 530 -9.31 36.03 -11.45
CA THR A 530 -9.73 36.65 -10.19
C THR A 530 -8.68 37.65 -9.73
N ASN A 531 -9.04 38.49 -8.75
CA ASN A 531 -8.10 39.36 -8.07
C ASN A 531 -7.51 38.61 -6.86
N SER A 532 -6.21 38.71 -6.64
CA SER A 532 -5.51 38.06 -5.52
C SER A 532 -5.89 38.59 -4.14
N GLY A 533 -6.67 39.67 -4.04
CA GLY A 533 -6.98 40.31 -2.76
C GLY A 533 -5.71 40.92 -2.12
N GLY A 534 -5.63 40.97 -0.80
CA GLY A 534 -4.43 41.47 -0.10
C GLY A 534 -4.13 42.95 -0.34
N THR A 535 -2.91 43.36 0.00
CA THR A 535 -2.43 44.75 -0.05
C THR A 535 -1.53 44.96 -1.27
N ALA A 536 -1.75 46.04 -2.01
CA ALA A 536 -0.93 46.35 -3.18
C ALA A 536 0.57 46.44 -2.81
N ASN A 537 1.43 45.82 -3.63
CA ASN A 537 2.88 45.71 -3.42
C ASN A 537 3.32 44.89 -2.18
N ALA A 538 2.41 44.14 -1.53
CA ALA A 538 2.74 43.18 -0.48
C ALA A 538 2.51 41.73 -0.97
N CYS A 539 3.20 40.77 -0.35
CA CYS A 539 3.11 39.35 -0.69
C CYS A 539 2.06 38.61 0.15
N ASP A 540 0.87 39.19 0.27
CA ASP A 540 -0.25 38.69 1.07
C ASP A 540 -1.48 38.31 0.22
N GLY A 541 -1.35 38.37 -1.11
CA GLY A 541 -2.39 37.97 -2.06
C GLY A 541 -2.51 36.46 -2.21
N THR A 542 -3.73 35.99 -2.48
CA THR A 542 -4.06 34.58 -2.69
C THR A 542 -4.98 34.38 -3.91
N LEU A 543 -4.71 33.35 -4.71
CA LEU A 543 -5.64 32.83 -5.73
C LEU A 543 -6.13 31.46 -5.28
N ALA A 544 -7.39 31.11 -5.53
CA ALA A 544 -7.94 29.83 -5.14
C ALA A 544 -8.93 29.27 -6.19
N LEU A 545 -9.01 27.95 -6.26
CA LEU A 545 -9.91 27.19 -7.12
C LEU A 545 -10.37 25.94 -6.37
N ASP A 546 -11.68 25.77 -6.16
CA ASP A 546 -12.22 24.47 -5.77
C ASP A 546 -12.22 23.56 -7.00
N TRP A 547 -11.28 22.62 -7.02
CA TRP A 547 -11.10 21.65 -8.07
C TRP A 547 -12.28 20.70 -8.18
N ASN A 548 -12.84 20.22 -7.06
CA ASN A 548 -13.94 19.25 -7.09
C ASN A 548 -15.20 19.90 -7.70
N THR A 549 -15.44 21.18 -7.42
CA THR A 549 -16.50 21.93 -8.11
C THR A 549 -16.22 22.08 -9.60
N LEU A 550 -14.98 22.35 -10.00
CA LEU A 550 -14.61 22.38 -11.42
C LEU A 550 -14.75 20.99 -12.07
N ALA A 551 -14.37 19.92 -11.37
CA ALA A 551 -14.31 18.55 -11.86
C ALA A 551 -15.68 17.97 -12.20
N THR A 552 -16.76 18.52 -11.65
CA THR A 552 -18.14 18.12 -11.98
C THR A 552 -18.73 18.84 -13.20
N ASN A 553 -17.99 19.79 -13.80
CA ASN A 553 -18.47 20.55 -14.95
C ASN A 553 -18.19 19.81 -16.27
N PRO A 554 -19.18 19.52 -17.12
CA PRO A 554 -18.99 18.70 -18.33
C PRO A 554 -18.10 19.33 -19.40
N THR A 555 -17.73 20.60 -19.26
CA THR A 555 -16.84 21.31 -20.20
C THR A 555 -15.37 21.22 -19.82
N VAL A 556 -15.02 20.47 -18.77
CA VAL A 556 -13.65 20.42 -18.26
C VAL A 556 -12.80 19.32 -18.88
N LEU A 557 -11.51 19.62 -19.02
CA LEU A 557 -10.52 18.69 -19.54
C LEU A 557 -10.42 17.50 -18.58
N GLY A 558 -10.75 16.31 -19.08
CA GLY A 558 -10.74 15.08 -18.29
C GLY A 558 -12.08 14.69 -17.69
N PHE A 559 -13.20 15.37 -18.03
CA PHE A 559 -14.53 14.94 -17.59
C PHE A 559 -15.05 13.74 -18.40
N PRO A 560 -15.59 12.69 -17.75
CA PRO A 560 -15.57 12.46 -16.30
C PRO A 560 -14.18 12.07 -15.83
N PHE A 561 -13.78 12.57 -14.65
CA PHE A 561 -12.50 12.20 -14.05
C PHE A 561 -12.54 10.75 -13.58
N THR A 562 -11.41 10.05 -13.70
CA THR A 562 -11.26 8.68 -13.22
C THR A 562 -10.36 8.65 -11.99
N ALA A 563 -10.71 7.82 -11.00
CA ALA A 563 -9.81 7.54 -9.88
C ALA A 563 -8.45 7.04 -10.42
N GLY A 564 -7.35 7.50 -9.84
CA GLY A 564 -5.99 7.23 -10.33
C GLY A 564 -5.47 8.22 -11.39
N GLN A 565 -6.30 9.13 -11.91
CA GLN A 565 -5.88 10.10 -12.92
C GLN A 565 -4.98 11.18 -12.32
N GLN A 566 -3.81 11.40 -12.92
CA GLN A 566 -2.89 12.46 -12.50
C GLN A 566 -3.32 13.83 -13.06
N VAL A 567 -3.17 14.86 -12.24
CA VAL A 567 -3.48 16.25 -12.57
C VAL A 567 -2.33 17.14 -12.13
N PHE A 568 -1.95 18.07 -13.01
CA PHE A 568 -0.84 19.00 -12.82
C PHE A 568 -1.38 20.41 -12.88
N ALA A 569 -1.26 21.20 -11.81
CA ALA A 569 -1.82 22.54 -11.71
C ALA A 569 -0.77 23.60 -11.35
N GLN A 570 -0.96 24.82 -11.84
CA GLN A 570 -0.06 25.96 -11.62
C GLN A 570 -0.87 27.28 -11.65
N ALA A 571 -0.37 28.31 -10.97
CA ALA A 571 -0.99 29.64 -11.03
C ALA A 571 -0.22 30.58 -11.96
N TRP A 572 -0.98 31.40 -12.67
CA TRP A 572 -0.51 32.55 -13.43
C TRP A 572 -1.05 33.83 -12.80
N TYR A 573 -0.22 34.87 -12.73
CA TYR A 573 -0.63 36.17 -12.23
C TYR A 573 0.15 37.31 -12.89
N ARG A 574 -0.42 38.52 -12.85
CA ARG A 574 0.24 39.74 -13.33
C ARG A 574 1.37 40.15 -12.38
N ASP A 575 2.49 40.54 -12.96
CA ASP A 575 3.65 41.11 -12.27
C ASP A 575 3.85 42.57 -12.73
N PRO A 576 4.00 43.58 -11.86
CA PRO A 576 4.25 44.97 -12.26
C PRO A 576 5.60 45.16 -13.00
N PRO A 577 5.84 46.30 -13.70
CA PRO A 577 4.98 47.46 -13.87
C PRO A 577 4.38 47.59 -15.28
N SER A 578 4.52 46.59 -16.15
CA SER A 578 3.95 46.60 -17.51
C SER A 578 2.61 45.87 -17.56
N PRO A 579 1.61 46.32 -18.35
CA PRO A 579 0.37 45.59 -18.59
C PRO A 579 0.56 44.19 -19.22
N LYS A 580 1.80 43.81 -19.59
CA LYS A 580 2.14 42.53 -20.21
C LYS A 580 3.12 41.67 -19.40
N SER A 581 3.62 42.13 -18.25
CA SER A 581 4.48 41.30 -17.40
C SER A 581 3.64 40.35 -16.53
N THR A 582 4.11 39.11 -16.42
CA THR A 582 3.40 38.01 -15.77
C THR A 582 4.41 37.06 -15.15
N ALA A 583 4.02 36.40 -14.06
CA ALA A 583 4.83 35.37 -13.41
C ALA A 583 3.99 34.11 -13.17
N LEU A 584 4.69 33.00 -12.95
CA LEU A 584 4.12 31.73 -12.51
C LEU A 584 4.61 31.38 -11.11
N SER A 585 3.74 30.72 -10.35
CA SER A 585 4.09 30.02 -9.11
C SER A 585 4.88 28.74 -9.39
N ASN A 586 5.28 28.00 -8.35
CA ASN A 586 5.56 26.56 -8.51
C ASN A 586 4.28 25.82 -8.95
N ALA A 587 4.39 24.54 -9.25
CA ALA A 587 3.28 23.70 -9.66
C ALA A 587 2.97 22.64 -8.58
N VAL A 588 1.78 22.05 -8.65
CA VAL A 588 1.36 20.94 -7.81
C VAL A 588 0.83 19.80 -8.66
N GLU A 589 1.16 18.57 -8.29
CA GLU A 589 0.66 17.34 -8.91
C GLU A 589 -0.20 16.57 -7.91
N PHE A 590 -1.36 16.07 -8.31
CA PHE A 590 -2.18 15.21 -7.47
C PHE A 590 -2.86 14.11 -8.29
N VAL A 591 -3.24 13.04 -7.60
CA VAL A 591 -4.01 11.93 -8.18
C VAL A 591 -5.46 12.11 -7.77
N VAL A 592 -6.38 12.00 -8.72
CA VAL A 592 -7.82 12.02 -8.44
C VAL A 592 -8.20 10.74 -7.70
N GLU A 593 -8.82 10.87 -6.54
CA GLU A 593 -9.36 9.78 -5.73
C GLU A 593 -10.80 9.45 -6.18
N PRO A 594 -11.38 8.31 -5.78
CA PRO A 594 -12.77 7.95 -6.10
C PRO A 594 -13.84 9.01 -5.75
#